data_AF-A0A1W9SPZ6-F1
#
_entry.id   AF-A0A1W9SPZ6-F1
#
_cell.length_a   1.000
_cell.length_b   1.000
_cell.length_c   1.000
_cell.angle_alpha   90.00
_cell.angle_beta   90.00
_cell.angle_gamma   90.00
#
_symmetry.space_group_name_H-M   'P 1'
#
loop_
_entity.id
_entity.type
_entity.pdbx_description
1 polymer ?
#
loop_
_entity_poly.entity_id
_entity_poly.type
_entity_poly.pdbx_seq_one_letter_code
_entity_poly.pdbx_strand_id
1 'polypeptide(L)'
;MSYNKFIVGTRKGGAVIFDKKGKILDFFNTNNLLPDNSVWDFLHKNNVSWMALNLGISKIETNSPFRFWKKNNNIEGPIMSIIEYDNILYLSNYNDIYYLELKKIQNKTENIQFSNFINGKTRWFFFFEKK
;
A
#
# COMPACT_ATOMS: atom_id res chain seq x y z
N MET A 1 4.83 -7.29 -19.16
CA MET A 1 4.56 -8.30 -18.11
C MET A 1 3.05 -8.51 -18.05
N SER A 2 2.55 -9.74 -18.20
CA SER A 2 1.12 -9.97 -18.45
C SER A 2 0.23 -9.60 -17.25
N TYR A 3 -0.75 -8.74 -17.49
CA TYR A 3 -1.84 -8.31 -16.61
C TYR A 3 -2.82 -9.46 -16.24
N ASN A 4 -2.31 -10.60 -15.78
CA ASN A 4 -3.12 -11.79 -15.49
C ASN A 4 -3.26 -12.07 -13.98
N LYS A 5 -3.10 -11.05 -13.15
CA LYS A 5 -3.28 -11.15 -11.69
C LYS A 5 -4.27 -10.10 -11.24
N PHE A 6 -5.18 -10.52 -10.37
CA PHE A 6 -6.14 -9.67 -9.69
C PHE A 6 -5.81 -9.65 -8.22
N ILE A 7 -6.03 -8.51 -7.57
CA ILE A 7 -5.94 -8.36 -6.13
C ILE A 7 -7.31 -7.94 -5.63
N VAL A 8 -7.80 -8.62 -4.60
CA VAL A 8 -9.02 -8.22 -3.89
C VAL A 8 -8.67 -8.07 -2.43
N GLY A 9 -8.91 -6.86 -1.91
CA GLY A 9 -8.86 -6.54 -0.50
C GLY A 9 -10.24 -6.63 0.13
N THR A 10 -10.30 -7.01 1.40
CA THR A 10 -11.52 -7.02 2.20
C THR A 10 -11.32 -6.22 3.48
N ARG A 11 -12.42 -5.80 4.12
CA ARG A 11 -12.35 -5.02 5.37
C ARG A 11 -11.99 -5.85 6.61
N LYS A 12 -12.07 -7.18 6.54
CA LYS A 12 -11.91 -8.07 7.70
C LYS A 12 -11.11 -9.34 7.44
N GLY A 13 -10.87 -9.71 6.19
CA GLY A 13 -10.21 -10.96 5.82
C GLY A 13 -8.84 -10.78 5.15
N GLY A 14 -8.34 -9.54 5.05
CA GLY A 14 -7.08 -9.25 4.36
C GLY A 14 -7.25 -9.19 2.84
N ALA A 15 -6.21 -9.60 2.11
CA ALA A 15 -6.17 -9.56 0.65
C ALA A 15 -5.80 -10.91 0.02
N VAL A 16 -6.31 -11.15 -1.18
CA VAL A 16 -5.99 -12.32 -2.01
C VAL A 16 -5.50 -11.88 -3.37
N ILE A 17 -4.47 -12.55 -3.89
CA ILE A 17 -4.04 -12.46 -5.28
C ILE A 17 -4.45 -13.74 -6.00
N PHE A 18 -5.08 -13.61 -7.16
CA PHE A 18 -5.46 -14.75 -7.98
C PHE A 18 -5.22 -14.47 -9.46
N ASP A 19 -5.04 -15.54 -10.25
CA ASP A 19 -4.91 -15.42 -11.70
C ASP A 19 -6.27 -15.29 -12.39
N LYS A 20 -6.27 -15.04 -13.71
CA LYS A 20 -7.50 -14.96 -14.51
C LYS A 20 -8.37 -16.23 -14.54
N LYS A 21 -7.86 -17.37 -14.06
CA LYS A 21 -8.61 -18.62 -13.93
C LYS A 21 -9.18 -18.79 -12.52
N GLY A 22 -8.99 -17.82 -11.63
CA GLY A 22 -9.40 -17.87 -10.23
C GLY A 22 -8.46 -18.68 -9.35
N LYS A 23 -7.29 -19.12 -9.83
CA LYS A 23 -6.31 -19.82 -9.00
C LYS A 23 -5.71 -18.82 -8.01
N ILE A 24 -5.86 -19.08 -6.71
CA ILE A 24 -5.20 -18.30 -5.66
C ILE A 24 -3.68 -18.45 -5.83
N LEU A 25 -3.02 -17.32 -6.02
CA LEU A 25 -1.57 -17.21 -6.12
C LEU A 25 -0.96 -16.79 -4.78
N ASP A 26 -1.68 -15.96 -4.02
CA ASP A 26 -1.22 -15.47 -2.73
C ASP A 26 -2.37 -15.02 -1.82
N PHE A 27 -2.11 -14.98 -0.52
CA PHE A 27 -3.06 -14.51 0.49
C PHE A 27 -2.32 -13.79 1.62
N PHE A 28 -2.87 -12.67 2.07
CA PHE A 28 -2.27 -11.80 3.09
C PHE A 28 -3.29 -11.48 4.16
N ASN A 29 -2.95 -11.75 5.41
CA ASN A 29 -3.77 -11.45 6.59
C ASN A 29 -2.88 -11.31 7.84
N THR A 30 -3.50 -11.13 9.01
CA THR A 30 -2.82 -11.03 10.31
C THR A 30 -2.05 -12.28 10.73
N ASN A 31 -2.35 -13.44 10.14
CA ASN A 31 -1.67 -14.68 10.46
C ASN A 31 -0.35 -14.83 9.69
N ASN A 32 -0.04 -13.91 8.76
CA ASN A 32 1.21 -13.97 8.01
C ASN A 32 1.95 -12.64 7.92
N LEU A 33 1.39 -11.63 7.26
CA LEU A 33 2.16 -10.51 6.70
C LEU A 33 1.50 -9.15 6.91
N LEU A 34 0.19 -9.10 7.14
CA LEU A 34 -0.48 -7.83 7.40
C LEU A 34 -0.56 -7.55 8.90
N PRO A 35 -0.38 -6.30 9.34
CA PRO A 35 -0.60 -5.89 10.72
C PRO A 35 -2.09 -5.86 11.08
N ASP A 36 -2.96 -5.72 10.09
CA ASP A 36 -4.41 -5.83 10.25
C ASP A 36 -5.07 -6.35 8.96
N ASN A 37 -6.30 -6.83 9.08
CA ASN A 37 -7.04 -7.44 7.97
C ASN A 37 -7.87 -6.46 7.14
N SER A 38 -7.79 -5.16 7.40
CA SER A 38 -8.61 -4.15 6.74
C SER A 38 -7.86 -3.54 5.56
N VAL A 39 -8.14 -4.03 4.36
CA VAL A 39 -7.55 -3.49 3.14
C VAL A 39 -8.53 -2.50 2.52
N TRP A 40 -8.18 -1.21 2.57
CA TRP A 40 -9.00 -0.11 2.03
C TRP A 40 -8.70 0.16 0.56
N ASP A 41 -7.42 0.15 0.21
CA ASP A 41 -6.91 0.44 -1.11
C ASP A 41 -5.56 -0.25 -1.30
N PHE A 42 -5.13 -0.43 -2.55
CA PHE A 42 -3.86 -1.06 -2.86
C PHE A 42 -3.24 -0.53 -4.14
N LEU A 43 -1.91 -0.56 -4.17
CA LEU A 43 -1.11 -0.27 -5.35
C LEU A 43 -0.19 -1.47 -5.61
N HIS A 44 -0.26 -2.06 -6.80
CA HIS A 44 0.66 -3.12 -7.20
C HIS A 44 1.50 -2.70 -8.41
N LYS A 45 2.81 -2.61 -8.23
CA LYS A 45 3.76 -2.27 -9.29
C LYS A 45 5.09 -2.96 -9.05
N ASN A 46 5.71 -3.48 -10.12
CA ASN A 46 7.04 -4.11 -10.08
C ASN A 46 7.19 -5.19 -8.98
N ASN A 47 6.17 -6.04 -8.80
CA ASN A 47 6.08 -7.08 -7.75
C ASN A 47 6.06 -6.57 -6.31
N VAL A 48 5.92 -5.26 -6.11
CA VAL A 48 5.68 -4.63 -4.81
C VAL A 48 4.19 -4.31 -4.72
N SER A 49 3.54 -4.81 -3.68
CA SER A 49 2.19 -4.42 -3.28
C SER A 49 2.27 -3.50 -2.09
N TRP A 50 1.73 -2.30 -2.22
CA TRP A 50 1.44 -1.43 -1.09
C TRP A 50 -0.05 -1.55 -0.75
N MET A 51 -0.37 -1.66 0.54
CA MET A 51 -1.74 -1.82 1.02
C MET A 51 -2.05 -0.77 2.09
N ALA A 52 -3.14 -0.04 1.90
CA ALA A 52 -3.69 0.92 2.83
C ALA A 52 -4.58 0.21 3.86
N LEU A 53 -4.29 0.39 5.16
CA LEU A 53 -4.88 -0.36 6.25
C LEU A 53 -5.31 0.52 7.44
N ASN A 54 -6.09 -0.04 8.37
CA ASN A 54 -6.46 0.66 9.61
C ASN A 54 -5.26 0.99 10.50
N LEU A 55 -4.25 0.12 10.52
CA LEU A 55 -3.01 0.29 11.29
C LEU A 55 -1.87 0.86 10.43
N GLY A 56 -2.22 1.60 9.38
CA GLY A 56 -1.28 2.34 8.54
C GLY A 56 -1.16 1.75 7.15
N ILE A 57 0.05 1.32 6.78
CA ILE A 57 0.38 0.82 5.45
C ILE A 57 1.29 -0.40 5.53
N SER A 58 1.14 -1.30 4.57
CA SER A 58 2.03 -2.45 4.38
C SER A 58 2.65 -2.41 3.00
N LYS A 59 3.97 -2.60 2.92
CA LYS A 59 4.70 -2.87 1.67
C LYS A 59 5.02 -4.37 1.63
N ILE A 60 4.70 -5.08 0.56
CA ILE A 60 4.93 -6.52 0.42
C ILE A 60 5.65 -6.79 -0.91
N GLU A 61 6.78 -7.48 -0.87
CA GLU A 61 7.51 -7.94 -2.06
C GLU A 61 7.05 -9.36 -2.44
N THR A 62 6.15 -9.47 -3.41
CA THR A 62 5.48 -10.75 -3.78
C THR A 62 6.38 -11.79 -4.46
N ASN A 63 7.55 -11.38 -4.97
CA ASN A 63 8.53 -12.26 -5.62
C ASN A 63 9.82 -12.47 -4.80
N SER A 64 9.85 -12.01 -3.55
CA SER A 64 10.99 -12.21 -2.66
C SER A 64 10.71 -13.41 -1.74
N PRO A 65 11.67 -14.33 -1.50
CA PRO A 65 11.54 -15.33 -0.44
C PRO A 65 11.41 -14.68 0.95
N PHE A 66 11.83 -13.41 1.06
CA PHE A 66 11.64 -12.58 2.23
C PHE A 66 10.52 -11.58 1.99
N ARG A 67 9.34 -11.87 2.55
CA ARG A 67 8.19 -10.98 2.53
C ARG A 67 8.28 -10.07 3.75
N PHE A 68 8.86 -8.90 3.56
CA PHE A 68 9.00 -7.92 4.63
C PHE A 68 7.72 -7.11 4.78
N TRP A 69 7.37 -6.82 6.03
CA TRP A 69 6.43 -5.78 6.39
C TRP A 69 7.17 -4.74 7.22
N LYS A 70 6.79 -3.47 7.07
CA LYS A 70 7.29 -2.38 7.90
C LYS A 70 6.12 -1.48 8.28
N LYS A 71 5.90 -1.30 9.58
CA LYS A 71 5.07 -0.20 10.08
C LYS A 71 5.82 1.09 9.75
N ASN A 72 5.16 2.00 9.05
CA ASN A 72 5.80 3.27 8.73
C ASN A 72 5.70 4.21 9.92
N ASN A 73 6.85 4.78 10.27
CA ASN A 73 6.96 5.80 11.29
C ASN A 73 6.42 7.12 10.71
N ASN A 74 5.70 7.89 11.53
CA ASN A 74 5.10 9.19 11.22
C ASN A 74 3.82 9.16 10.37
N ILE A 75 3.17 8.01 10.23
CA ILE A 75 1.77 7.94 9.77
C ILE A 75 0.87 7.70 10.98
N GLU A 76 -0.12 8.55 11.16
CA GLU A 76 -1.10 8.41 12.22
C GLU A 76 -2.46 7.98 11.64
N GLY A 77 -3.05 6.96 12.26
CA GLY A 77 -4.39 6.48 11.94
C GLY A 77 -4.53 5.67 10.64
N PRO A 78 -5.79 5.37 10.24
CA PRO A 78 -6.12 4.55 9.08
C PRO A 78 -5.76 5.21 7.75
N ILE A 79 -5.01 4.52 6.89
CA ILE A 79 -4.85 4.96 5.50
C ILE A 79 -6.02 4.41 4.68
N MET A 80 -6.62 5.26 3.88
CA MET A 80 -7.79 4.93 3.06
C MET A 80 -7.53 4.92 1.57
N SER A 81 -6.51 5.65 1.10
CA SER A 81 -6.15 5.64 -0.32
C SER A 81 -4.65 5.70 -0.51
N ILE A 82 -4.21 5.09 -1.60
CA ILE A 82 -2.82 5.01 -2.01
C ILE A 82 -2.69 5.13 -3.53
N ILE A 83 -1.81 6.01 -3.97
CA ILE A 83 -1.51 6.19 -5.39
C ILE A 83 -0.03 6.51 -5.60
N GLU A 84 0.48 6.21 -6.78
CA GLU A 84 1.80 6.63 -7.22
C GLU A 84 1.66 7.57 -8.41
N TYR A 85 2.31 8.72 -8.33
CA TYR A 85 2.42 9.70 -9.41
C TYR A 85 3.82 10.28 -9.44
N ASP A 86 4.45 10.30 -10.62
CA ASP A 86 5.82 10.80 -10.85
C ASP A 86 6.88 10.35 -9.81
N ASN A 87 6.92 9.05 -9.53
CA ASN A 87 7.83 8.46 -8.53
C ASN A 87 7.62 8.93 -7.08
N ILE A 88 6.49 9.56 -6.80
CA ILE A 88 6.05 9.91 -5.45
C ILE A 88 4.85 9.03 -5.10
N LEU A 89 4.95 8.35 -3.96
CA LEU A 89 3.86 7.58 -3.39
C LEU A 89 3.08 8.51 -2.44
N TYR A 90 1.80 8.71 -2.72
CA TYR A 90 0.91 9.50 -1.89
C TYR A 90 -0.05 8.60 -1.12
N LEU A 91 -0.27 8.95 0.15
CA LEU A 91 -1.23 8.30 1.03
C LEU A 91 -2.18 9.34 1.60
N SER A 92 -3.43 8.97 1.82
CA SER A 92 -4.36 9.81 2.56
C SER A 92 -5.12 9.05 3.64
N ASN A 93 -5.35 9.74 4.75
CA ASN A 93 -6.30 9.36 5.78
C ASN A 93 -7.46 10.41 5.82
N TYR A 94 -8.19 10.49 6.93
CA TYR A 94 -9.26 11.49 7.11
C TYR A 94 -8.77 12.95 7.19
N ASN A 95 -7.53 13.19 7.63
CA ASN A 95 -7.00 14.49 8.08
C ASN A 95 -5.71 14.93 7.37
N ASP A 96 -5.00 14.02 6.72
CA ASP A 96 -3.64 14.24 6.27
C ASP A 96 -3.41 13.59 4.92
N ILE A 97 -2.53 14.23 4.16
CA ILE A 97 -1.88 13.64 3.01
C ILE A 97 -0.42 13.43 3.36
N TYR A 98 0.08 12.22 3.13
CA TYR A 98 1.48 11.87 3.27
C TYR A 98 2.10 11.58 1.92
N TYR A 99 3.40 11.80 1.79
CA TYR A 99 4.15 11.45 0.60
C TYR A 99 5.50 10.80 0.90
N LEU A 100 5.97 10.01 -0.05
CA LEU A 100 7.27 9.36 -0.06
C LEU A 100 7.86 9.37 -1.46
N GLU A 101 9.05 9.93 -1.62
CA GLU A 101 9.80 9.87 -2.87
C GLU A 101 10.44 8.49 -3.04
N LEU A 102 9.97 7.70 -4.00
CA LEU A 102 10.41 6.33 -4.22
C LEU A 102 11.89 6.25 -4.65
N LYS A 103 12.41 7.28 -5.32
CA LYS A 103 13.82 7.37 -5.73
C LYS A 103 14.79 7.48 -4.54
N LYS A 104 14.32 7.91 -3.38
CA LYS A 104 15.11 8.00 -2.14
C LYS A 104 15.23 6.65 -1.43
N ILE A 105 14.38 5.67 -1.76
CA ILE A 105 14.42 4.31 -1.21
C ILE A 105 15.45 3.49 -1.99
N GLN A 106 16.73 3.80 -1.83
CA GLN A 106 17.79 3.15 -2.61
C GLN A 106 18.24 1.83 -1.97
N ASN A 107 18.01 1.62 -0.67
CA ASN A 107 18.39 0.39 0.03
C ASN A 107 17.22 -0.31 0.72
N LYS A 108 17.18 -1.65 0.62
CA LYS A 108 16.16 -2.53 1.24
C LYS A 108 16.06 -2.40 2.77
N THR A 109 17.06 -1.83 3.43
CA THR A 109 17.16 -1.68 4.89
C THR A 109 16.74 -0.31 5.41
N GLU A 110 16.43 0.65 4.54
CA GLU A 110 16.11 2.02 4.97
C GLU A 110 14.80 2.09 5.78
N ASN A 111 14.80 2.93 6.80
CA ASN A 111 13.59 3.34 7.51
C ASN A 111 12.77 4.23 6.58
N ILE A 112 11.75 3.63 5.97
CA ILE A 112 10.76 4.37 5.18
C ILE A 112 10.04 5.33 6.13
N GLN A 113 10.24 6.63 5.90
CA GLN A 113 9.58 7.70 6.62
C GLN A 113 8.74 8.50 5.66
N PHE A 114 7.46 8.65 5.99
CA PHE A 114 6.55 9.48 5.22
C PHE A 114 6.63 10.92 5.73
N SER A 115 6.62 11.85 4.78
CA SER A 115 6.51 13.28 5.07
C SER A 115 5.05 13.70 4.95
N ASN A 116 4.59 14.58 5.84
CA ASN A 116 3.26 15.18 5.73
C ASN A 116 3.30 16.25 4.63
N PHE A 117 2.40 16.15 3.65
CA PHE A 117 2.27 17.09 2.55
C PHE A 117 1.37 18.28 2.93
N ILE A 118 0.20 17.97 3.49
CA ILE A 118 -0.80 18.94 3.95
C ILE A 118 -1.40 18.40 5.25
N ASN A 119 -1.29 19.20 6.30
CA ASN A 119 -1.96 18.97 7.58
C ASN A 119 -3.27 19.78 7.56
N GLY A 120 -4.41 19.12 7.38
CA GLY A 120 -5.67 19.84 7.12
C GLY A 120 -6.88 19.09 7.66
N LYS A 121 -7.75 19.76 8.42
CA LYS A 121 -8.96 19.16 9.04
C LYS A 121 -10.06 18.73 8.04
N THR A 122 -9.73 18.37 6.80
CA THR A 122 -10.67 18.08 5.72
C THR A 122 -10.21 16.90 4.86
N ARG A 123 -11.17 16.14 4.35
CA ARG A 123 -10.99 14.94 3.52
C ARG A 123 -10.46 15.31 2.13
N TRP A 124 -9.29 14.81 1.75
CA TRP A 124 -8.72 15.01 0.43
C TRP A 124 -8.93 13.78 -0.46
N PHE A 125 -9.35 14.00 -1.71
CA PHE A 125 -9.42 12.98 -2.75
C PHE A 125 -8.40 13.32 -3.83
N PHE A 126 -7.67 12.33 -4.31
CA PHE A 126 -6.83 12.49 -5.47
C PHE A 126 -7.62 12.21 -6.74
N PHE A 127 -7.53 13.11 -7.70
CA PHE A 127 -7.95 12.87 -9.07
C PHE A 127 -6.78 13.20 -9.97
N PHE A 128 -6.14 12.17 -10.53
CA PHE A 128 -5.19 12.36 -11.61
C PHE A 128 -5.90 12.02 -12.92
N GLU A 129 -6.12 13.05 -13.73
CA GLU A 129 -6.57 12.88 -15.09
C GLU A 129 -5.41 12.25 -15.89
N LYS A 130 -5.54 10.97 -16.25
CA LYS A 130 -4.61 10.34 -17.18
C LYS A 130 -4.89 10.90 -18.57
N LYS A 131 -3.97 11.71 -19.10
CA LYS A 131 -3.89 11.94 -20.55
C LYS A 131 -3.48 10.67 -21.27
#